data_AF-A0A929EBS9-F1
#
_entry.id   AF-A0A929EBS9-F1
#
_cell.length_a   1.000
_cell.length_b   1.000
_cell.length_c   1.000
_cell.angle_alpha   90.00
_cell.angle_beta   90.00
_cell.angle_gamma   90.00
#
_symmetry.space_group_name_H-M   'P 1'
#
loop_
_entity.id
_entity.type
_entity.pdbx_description
1 polymer ?
#
loop_
_entity_poly.entity_id
_entity_poly.type
_entity_poly.pdbx_seq_one_letter_code
_entity_poly.pdbx_strand_id
1 'polypeptide(L)'
;MAKHKHDHSHDHNHQHVKADFDIKVDIEDISSVKKRLTITVPKETVKSGIDSAYRNLKATASLAGFRKGAVPRGVLQAKFGESVEADVSGRLVEQSYTEA
;
A
#
# COMPACT_ATOMS: atom_id res chain seq x y z
N MET A 1 -21.94 -20.85 36.78
CA MET A 1 -20.87 -20.16 36.01
C MET A 1 -20.49 -21.05 34.83
N ALA A 2 -21.08 -20.83 33.65
CA ALA A 2 -20.77 -21.57 32.44
C ALA A 2 -20.30 -20.58 31.37
N LYS A 3 -19.01 -20.67 31.00
CA LYS A 3 -18.41 -19.92 29.90
C LYS A 3 -18.92 -20.55 28.59
N HIS A 4 -19.61 -19.79 27.75
CA HIS A 4 -19.92 -20.24 26.40
C HIS A 4 -19.11 -19.41 25.39
N LYS A 5 -18.38 -20.14 24.55
CA LYS A 5 -17.41 -19.65 23.57
C LYS A 5 -18.13 -18.82 22.50
N HIS A 6 -17.56 -17.67 22.17
CA HIS A 6 -17.93 -16.94 20.97
C HIS A 6 -17.08 -17.53 19.82
N ASP A 7 -17.66 -18.43 19.04
CA ASP A 7 -17.07 -18.86 17.76
C ASP A 7 -17.31 -17.74 16.75
N HIS A 8 -16.31 -16.88 16.59
CA HIS A 8 -16.24 -16.03 15.42
C HIS A 8 -15.26 -16.66 14.45
N SER A 9 -15.77 -17.60 13.65
CA SER A 9 -15.19 -17.98 12.37
C SER A 9 -15.19 -16.73 11.47
N HIS A 10 -14.11 -15.95 11.50
CA HIS A 10 -13.86 -14.92 10.50
C HIS A 10 -13.15 -15.61 9.33
N ASP A 11 -13.95 -16.05 8.36
CA ASP A 11 -13.48 -16.42 7.02
C ASP A 11 -12.95 -15.14 6.36
N HIS A 12 -11.70 -14.81 6.66
CA HIS A 12 -10.98 -13.81 5.89
C HIS A 12 -10.57 -14.50 4.60
N ASN A 13 -11.45 -14.43 3.59
CA ASN A 13 -11.08 -14.56 2.18
C ASN A 13 -10.07 -13.45 1.86
N HIS A 14 -8.81 -13.64 2.28
CA HIS A 14 -7.71 -12.83 1.83
C HIS A 14 -7.37 -13.36 0.44
N GLN A 15 -8.09 -12.84 -0.54
CA GLN A 15 -7.73 -12.98 -1.93
C GLN A 15 -6.34 -12.33 -2.08
N HIS A 16 -5.27 -13.12 -1.92
CA HIS A 16 -3.95 -12.76 -2.40
C HIS A 16 -4.09 -12.66 -3.92
N VAL A 17 -4.44 -11.47 -4.38
CA VAL A 17 -4.30 -11.06 -5.77
C VAL A 17 -2.81 -11.15 -6.07
N LYS A 18 -2.39 -12.29 -6.61
CA LYS A 18 -1.06 -12.47 -7.19
C LYS A 18 -0.91 -11.42 -8.29
N ALA A 19 -0.28 -10.31 -7.94
CA ALA A 19 0.33 -9.48 -8.94
C ALA A 19 1.77 -9.95 -8.99
N ASP A 20 2.11 -10.73 -10.01
CA ASP A 20 3.47 -11.16 -10.33
C ASP A 20 4.33 -9.91 -10.65
N PHE A 21 4.66 -9.12 -9.64
CA PHE A 21 5.69 -8.12 -9.72
C PHE A 21 7.02 -8.82 -9.43
N ASP A 22 8.06 -8.55 -10.24
CA ASP A 22 9.44 -9.01 -10.02
C ASP A 22 10.02 -8.33 -8.77
N ILE A 23 9.45 -8.63 -7.61
CA ILE A 23 9.92 -8.18 -6.30
C ILE A 23 11.10 -9.07 -5.95
N LYS A 24 12.27 -8.46 -5.81
CA LYS A 24 13.48 -9.19 -5.41
C LYS A 24 13.62 -9.13 -3.91
N VAL A 25 13.67 -10.28 -3.27
CA VAL A 25 13.85 -10.42 -1.82
C VAL A 25 15.18 -11.10 -1.56
N ASP A 26 16.05 -10.42 -0.83
CA ASP A 26 17.30 -10.97 -0.32
C ASP A 26 17.20 -11.12 1.20
N ILE A 27 17.58 -12.29 1.72
CA ILE A 27 17.45 -12.63 3.13
C ILE A 27 18.83 -12.94 3.69
N GLU A 28 19.30 -12.11 4.62
CA GLU A 28 20.55 -12.29 5.34
C GLU A 28 20.30 -12.78 6.76
N ASP A 29 20.99 -13.85 7.15
CA ASP A 29 20.96 -14.42 8.49
C ASP A 29 21.96 -13.69 9.40
N ILE A 30 21.47 -12.85 10.32
CA ILE A 30 22.33 -12.08 11.22
C ILE A 30 22.55 -12.87 12.53
N SER A 31 21.53 -13.56 13.03
CA SER A 31 21.63 -14.46 14.17
C SER A 31 20.47 -15.46 14.20
N SER A 32 20.54 -16.42 15.12
CA SER A 32 19.49 -17.43 15.35
C SER A 32 18.09 -16.85 15.55
N VAL A 33 17.98 -15.58 15.95
CA VAL A 33 16.71 -14.87 16.17
C VAL A 33 16.57 -13.58 15.35
N LYS A 34 17.53 -13.25 14.48
CA LYS A 34 17.51 -12.02 13.67
C LYS A 34 17.84 -12.32 12.22
N LYS A 35 16.92 -11.96 11.34
CA LYS A 35 17.11 -11.94 9.88
C LYS A 35 17.03 -10.50 9.40
N ARG A 36 17.75 -10.17 8.34
CA ARG A 36 17.60 -8.91 7.60
C ARG A 36 17.03 -9.23 6.23
N LEU A 37 15.90 -8.62 5.90
CA LEU A 37 15.26 -8.75 4.60
C LEU A 37 15.51 -7.47 3.81
N THR A 38 16.06 -7.60 2.61
CA THR A 38 16.22 -6.51 1.64
C THR A 38 15.25 -6.74 0.50
N ILE A 39 14.20 -5.92 0.42
CA ILE A 39 13.16 -6.05 -0.59
C ILE A 39 13.32 -4.93 -1.62
N THR A 40 13.45 -5.30 -2.89
CA THR A 40 13.54 -4.37 -4.02
C THR A 40 12.24 -4.36 -4.78
N VAL A 41 11.56 -3.22 -4.77
CA VAL A 41 10.29 -3.01 -5.47
C VAL A 41 10.55 -2.36 -6.84
N PRO A 42 10.03 -2.92 -7.94
CA PRO A 42 10.27 -2.36 -9.26
C PRO A 42 9.51 -1.05 -9.48
N LYS A 43 10.09 -0.16 -10.31
CA LYS A 43 9.57 1.19 -10.57
C LYS A 43 8.13 1.20 -11.10
N GLU A 44 7.75 0.18 -11.87
CA GLU A 44 6.41 0.04 -12.42
C GLU A 44 5.33 -0.11 -11.33
N THR A 45 5.61 -0.92 -10.30
CA THR A 45 4.73 -1.11 -9.14
C THR A 45 4.59 0.19 -8.38
N VAL A 46 5.70 0.89 -8.14
CA VAL A 46 5.68 2.20 -7.47
C VAL A 46 4.84 3.20 -8.27
N LYS A 47 5.06 3.28 -9.60
CA LYS A 47 4.31 4.18 -10.48
C LYS A 47 2.82 3.85 -10.48
N SER A 48 2.45 2.57 -10.51
CA SER A 48 1.06 2.12 -10.46
C SER A 48 0.39 2.46 -9.12
N GLY A 49 1.11 2.28 -8.01
CA GLY A 49 0.66 2.66 -6.67
C GLY A 49 0.42 4.16 -6.56
N ILE A 50 1.36 4.97 -7.03
CA ILE A 50 1.24 6.44 -7.06
C ILE A 50 0.05 6.86 -7.94
N ASP A 51 -0.08 6.31 -9.14
CA ASP A 51 -1.17 6.66 -10.06
C ASP A 51 -2.54 6.37 -9.44
N SER A 52 -2.68 5.20 -8.80
CA SER A 52 -3.88 4.78 -8.08
C SER A 52 -4.19 5.69 -6.89
N ALA A 53 -3.18 6.06 -6.10
CA ALA A 53 -3.35 6.99 -4.99
C ALA A 53 -3.87 8.36 -5.47
N TYR A 54 -3.30 8.91 -6.55
CA TYR A 54 -3.80 10.16 -7.13
C TYR A 54 -5.21 10.02 -7.73
N ARG A 55 -5.58 8.87 -8.29
CA ARG A 55 -6.95 8.62 -8.78
C ARG A 55 -7.95 8.65 -7.62
N ASN A 56 -7.64 7.96 -6.52
CA ASN A 56 -8.47 7.94 -5.32
C ASN A 56 -8.56 9.33 -4.68
N LEU A 57 -7.42 10.02 -4.55
CA LEU A 57 -7.36 11.37 -4.01
C LEU A 57 -8.17 12.35 -4.88
N LYS A 58 -8.11 12.24 -6.21
CA LYS A 58 -8.90 13.08 -7.10
C LYS A 58 -10.41 12.91 -6.85
N ALA A 59 -10.88 11.70 -6.60
CA ALA A 59 -12.29 11.42 -6.33
C ALA A 59 -12.77 12.00 -4.99
N THR A 60 -11.90 12.08 -3.99
CA THR A 60 -12.25 12.56 -2.63
C THR A 60 -11.93 14.04 -2.41
N ALA A 61 -10.90 14.56 -3.07
CA ALA A 61 -10.40 15.92 -2.87
C ALA A 61 -11.45 16.97 -3.23
N SER A 62 -11.66 17.89 -2.29
CA SER A 62 -12.41 19.12 -2.47
C SER A 62 -11.45 20.29 -2.30
N LEU A 63 -11.26 21.07 -3.37
CA LEU A 63 -10.34 22.20 -3.42
C LEU A 63 -11.11 23.43 -3.89
N ALA A 64 -10.91 24.57 -3.22
CA ALA A 64 -11.54 25.82 -3.62
C ALA A 64 -11.25 26.13 -5.10
N GLY A 65 -12.29 26.48 -5.86
CA GLY A 65 -12.21 26.74 -7.30
C GLY A 65 -12.33 25.51 -8.20
N PHE A 66 -12.32 24.29 -7.65
CA PHE A 66 -12.52 23.06 -8.42
C PHE A 66 -13.73 22.28 -7.92
N ARG A 67 -14.54 21.78 -8.86
CA ARG A 67 -15.57 20.80 -8.52
C ARG A 67 -14.89 19.50 -8.06
N LYS A 68 -15.45 18.85 -7.03
CA LYS A 68 -15.01 17.52 -6.55
C LYS A 68 -14.82 16.57 -7.74
N GLY A 69 -13.69 15.86 -7.79
CA GLY A 69 -13.37 14.95 -8.89
C GLY A 69 -12.76 15.61 -10.12
N ALA A 70 -12.84 16.94 -10.28
CA ALA A 70 -12.37 17.66 -11.46
C ALA A 70 -11.08 18.47 -11.19
N VAL A 71 -10.26 18.01 -10.25
CA VAL A 71 -8.97 18.65 -9.94
C VAL A 71 -7.88 18.09 -10.88
N PRO A 72 -7.07 18.94 -11.54
CA PRO A 72 -5.93 18.51 -12.33
C PRO A 72 -4.83 17.87 -11.47
N ARG A 73 -4.09 16.90 -12.04
CA ARG A 73 -3.00 16.22 -11.33
C ARG A 73 -1.91 17.16 -10.84
N GLY A 74 -1.52 18.16 -11.63
CA GLY A 74 -0.46 19.10 -11.21
C GLY A 74 -0.80 19.84 -9.93
N VAL A 75 -2.08 20.22 -9.74
CA VAL A 75 -2.55 20.89 -8.51
C VAL A 75 -2.57 19.91 -7.33
N LEU A 76 -3.00 18.66 -7.56
CA LEU A 76 -2.98 17.62 -6.53
C LEU A 76 -1.55 17.29 -6.09
N GLN A 77 -0.62 17.18 -7.04
CA GLN A 77 0.79 16.92 -6.76
C GLN A 77 1.43 18.06 -5.97
N ALA A 78 1.17 19.32 -6.35
CA ALA A 78 1.70 20.47 -5.63
C ALA A 78 1.19 20.57 -4.18
N LYS A 79 -0.04 20.10 -3.91
CA LYS A 79 -0.70 20.22 -2.60
C LYS A 79 -0.53 19.00 -1.71
N PHE A 80 -0.50 17.82 -2.30
CA PHE A 80 -0.58 16.53 -1.61
C PHE A 80 0.53 15.56 -2.01
N GLY A 81 1.50 15.97 -2.83
CA GLY A 81 2.53 15.08 -3.37
C GLY A 81 3.29 14.32 -2.30
N GLU A 82 3.86 15.05 -1.34
CA GLU A 82 4.63 14.45 -0.24
C GLU A 82 3.79 13.47 0.60
N SER A 83 2.52 13.82 0.87
CA SER A 83 1.60 12.96 1.61
C SER A 83 1.24 11.69 0.84
N VAL A 84 1.04 11.80 -0.48
CA VAL A 84 0.77 10.64 -1.35
C VAL A 84 1.99 9.74 -1.43
N GLU A 85 3.19 10.30 -1.54
CA GLU A 85 4.44 9.53 -1.58
C GLU A 85 4.68 8.77 -0.27
N ALA A 86 4.42 9.41 0.88
CA ALA A 86 4.51 8.75 2.18
C ALA A 86 3.49 7.62 2.34
N ASP A 87 2.23 7.85 1.95
CA ASP A 87 1.16 6.85 2.02
C ASP A 87 1.43 5.66 1.08
N VAL A 88 1.88 5.92 -0.14
CA VAL A 88 2.21 4.87 -1.10
C VAL A 88 3.44 4.08 -0.69
N SER A 89 4.49 4.73 -0.18
CA SER A 89 5.68 4.02 0.29
C SER A 89 5.37 3.09 1.47
N GLY A 90 4.57 3.55 2.44
CA GLY A 90 4.11 2.70 3.55
C GLY A 90 3.32 1.48 3.08
N ARG A 91 2.34 1.69 2.18
CA ARG A 91 1.57 0.59 1.59
C ARG A 91 2.44 -0.39 0.82
N LEU A 92 3.37 0.10 -0.01
CA LEU A 92 4.26 -0.76 -0.77
C LEU A 92 5.15 -1.61 0.13
N VAL A 93 5.65 -1.08 1.25
CA VAL A 93 6.42 -1.86 2.22
C VAL A 93 5.58 -2.98 2.83
N GLU A 94 4.35 -2.69 3.25
CA GLU A 94 3.44 -3.69 3.82
C GLU A 94 3.09 -4.80 2.81
N GLN A 95 2.76 -4.40 1.58
CA GLN A 95 2.47 -5.32 0.49
C GLN A 95 3.68 -6.21 0.17
N SER A 96 4.85 -5.58 -0.01
CA SER A 96 6.07 -6.32 -0.36
C SER A 96 6.54 -7.25 0.74
N TYR A 97 6.27 -6.94 2.02
CA TYR A 97 6.57 -7.85 3.14
C TYR A 97 5.59 -9.03 3.22
N THR A 98 4.32 -8.82 2.85
CA THR A 98 3.29 -9.88 2.88
C THR A 98 3.42 -10.84 1.70
N GLU A 99 3.93 -10.35 0.57
CA GLU A 99 4.13 -11.12 -0.67
C GLU A 99 5.48 -11.86 -0.71
N ALA A 100 6.45 -11.47 0.14
CA ALA A 100 7.76 -12.10 0.29
C ALA A 100 7.74 -13.35 1.18
#